data_AF-A0A9N9PF96-F1
#
_entry.id   AF-A0A9N9PF96-F1
#
_cell.length_a   1.000
_cell.length_b   1.000
_cell.length_c   1.000
_cell.angle_alpha   90.00
_cell.angle_beta   90.00
_cell.angle_gamma   90.00
#
_symmetry.space_group_name_H-M   'P 1'
#
loop_
_entity.id
_entity.type
_entity.pdbx_description
1 polymer ?
#
loop_
_entity_poly.entity_id
_entity_poly.type
_entity_poly.pdbx_seq_one_letter_code
_entity_poly.pdbx_strand_id
1 'polypeptide(L)'
;ELLYEISQKEYKNETNTYPQNSTIKYKGFGQSMIYRIISEGKYPLDNKLAYTKKPFQYKIPNDYKVEATYDKKIQKTIVCSIKYYGQKPVFRIKYGENPVKQVESDKSTSAVANAYQAAIEKKQVIPVSSVLPLAEIDLNQKIVKNKGTKWNMTFLFGLQLQQIKEVREACQIARGIKPYSLLSNSGQRN
;
A
#
# COMPACT_ATOMS: atom_id res chain seq x y z
N GLU A 1 -6.74 -12.88 23.10
CA GLU A 1 -7.00 -11.47 23.49
C GLU A 1 -5.94 -10.48 23.02
N LEU A 2 -4.64 -10.66 23.30
CA LEU A 2 -3.58 -9.71 22.91
C LEU A 2 -3.58 -9.27 21.43
N LEU A 3 -3.81 -10.17 20.47
CA LEU A 3 -3.90 -9.82 19.05
C LEU A 3 -5.16 -9.00 18.70
N TYR A 4 -6.26 -9.24 19.41
CA TYR A 4 -7.49 -8.47 19.25
C TYR A 4 -7.31 -7.07 19.83
N GLU A 5 -6.68 -6.93 20.99
CA GLU A 5 -6.36 -5.63 21.58
C GLU A 5 -5.34 -4.82 20.75
N ILE A 6 -4.35 -5.47 20.14
CA ILE A 6 -3.43 -4.83 19.19
C ILE A 6 -4.18 -4.34 17.95
N SER A 7 -5.11 -5.15 17.41
CA SER A 7 -5.97 -4.72 16.31
C SER A 7 -6.86 -3.54 16.73
N GLN A 8 -7.41 -3.56 17.95
CA GLN A 8 -8.26 -2.48 18.45
C GLN A 8 -7.49 -1.16 18.68
N LYS A 9 -6.22 -1.24 19.09
CA LYS A 9 -5.29 -0.10 19.19
C LYS A 9 -4.85 0.43 17.82
N GLU A 10 -4.91 -0.36 16.75
CA GLU A 10 -4.60 0.09 15.38
C GLU A 10 -5.65 1.04 14.80
N TYR A 11 -6.94 0.93 15.20
CA TYR A 11 -8.05 1.69 14.60
C TYR A 11 -8.12 3.17 14.99
N LYS A 12 -7.47 3.61 16.09
CA LYS A 12 -7.47 5.03 16.53
C LYS A 12 -6.36 5.89 15.92
N ASN A 13 -5.67 5.37 14.91
CA ASN A 13 -4.45 6.00 14.39
C ASN A 13 -4.67 6.88 13.17
N GLU A 14 -5.89 6.91 12.61
CA GLU A 14 -6.25 7.77 11.50
C GLU A 14 -6.82 9.09 12.00
N THR A 15 -6.38 10.20 11.41
CA THR A 15 -6.97 11.52 11.63
C THR A 15 -7.34 12.10 10.28
N ASN A 16 -8.64 12.07 9.94
CA ASN A 16 -9.19 12.69 8.74
C ASN A 16 -10.73 12.80 8.81
N THR A 17 -11.30 13.56 7.87
CA THR A 17 -12.72 13.61 7.48
C THR A 17 -12.87 13.01 6.08
N TYR A 18 -12.45 11.76 5.84
CA TYR A 18 -12.63 11.12 4.53
C TYR A 18 -14.09 10.63 4.42
N PRO A 19 -14.78 10.81 3.28
CA PRO A 19 -14.29 11.21 1.96
C PRO A 19 -14.21 12.72 1.68
N GLN A 20 -14.63 13.61 2.59
CA GLN A 20 -14.59 15.06 2.36
C GLN A 20 -13.17 15.61 2.11
N ASN A 21 -12.16 15.01 2.76
CA ASN A 21 -10.76 15.34 2.54
C ASN A 21 -10.00 14.08 2.11
N SER A 22 -9.32 14.12 0.96
CA SER A 22 -8.57 12.99 0.40
C SER A 22 -7.27 12.69 1.14
N THR A 23 -6.87 13.49 2.14
CA THR A 23 -5.61 13.34 2.86
C THR A 23 -5.79 12.70 4.23
N ILE A 24 -5.40 11.44 4.37
CA ILE A 24 -5.46 10.67 5.62
C ILE A 24 -4.10 10.73 6.32
N LYS A 25 -4.07 11.22 7.56
CA LYS A 25 -2.90 11.10 8.43
C LYS A 25 -3.02 9.82 9.24
N TYR A 26 -1.98 9.00 9.23
CA TYR A 26 -1.92 7.73 9.96
C TYR A 26 -0.75 7.73 10.92
N LYS A 27 -0.98 7.36 12.19
CA LYS A 27 0.05 7.25 13.24
C LYS A 27 0.11 5.83 13.80
N GLY A 28 0.84 4.92 13.16
CA GLY A 28 0.98 3.52 13.61
C GLY A 28 2.44 3.14 13.84
N PHE A 29 2.70 2.19 14.75
CA PHE A 29 4.00 1.55 14.97
C PHE A 29 5.19 2.52 15.14
N GLY A 30 4.97 3.61 15.90
CA GLY A 30 5.98 4.63 16.17
C GLY A 30 6.28 5.58 15.00
N GLN A 31 5.50 5.51 13.93
CA GLN A 31 5.69 6.26 12.69
C GLN A 31 4.45 7.07 12.33
N SER A 32 4.62 8.10 11.51
CA SER A 32 3.52 8.92 11.00
C SER A 32 3.64 8.97 9.49
N MET A 33 2.55 8.66 8.79
CA MET A 33 2.47 8.68 7.34
C MET A 33 1.28 9.55 6.91
N ILE A 34 1.44 10.21 5.77
CA ILE A 34 0.37 11.01 5.16
C ILE A 34 0.04 10.34 3.83
N TYR A 35 -1.23 10.02 3.64
CA TYR A 35 -1.75 9.42 2.42
C TYR A 35 -2.68 10.40 1.73
N ARG A 36 -2.40 10.76 0.47
CA ARG A 36 -3.37 11.45 -0.39
C ARG A 36 -3.99 10.46 -1.34
N ILE A 37 -5.29 10.21 -1.18
CA ILE A 37 -6.04 9.25 -1.98
C ILE A 37 -6.27 9.87 -3.36
N ILE A 38 -5.72 9.22 -4.40
CA ILE A 38 -5.88 9.67 -5.79
C ILE A 38 -7.04 8.89 -6.45
N SER A 39 -7.14 7.61 -6.13
CA SER A 39 -8.28 6.77 -6.52
C SER A 39 -8.46 5.67 -5.48
N GLU A 40 -9.68 5.48 -5.01
CA GLU A 40 -10.05 4.46 -4.03
C GLU A 40 -9.95 3.06 -4.62
N GLY A 41 -10.11 2.93 -5.94
CA GLY A 41 -10.30 1.64 -6.57
C GLY A 41 -11.57 0.93 -6.09
N LYS A 42 -11.77 -0.30 -6.56
CA LYS A 42 -12.93 -1.14 -6.21
C LYS A 42 -12.46 -2.55 -5.91
N TYR A 43 -13.04 -3.21 -4.92
CA TYR A 43 -12.76 -4.63 -4.76
C TYR A 43 -13.33 -5.41 -5.96
N PRO A 44 -12.52 -6.28 -6.58
CA PRO A 44 -13.01 -7.21 -7.59
C PRO A 44 -14.15 -8.09 -7.04
N LEU A 45 -14.87 -8.75 -7.95
CA LEU A 45 -15.78 -9.84 -7.58
C LEU A 45 -15.03 -10.93 -6.80
N ASP A 46 -15.75 -11.65 -5.93
CA ASP A 46 -15.16 -12.57 -4.95
C ASP A 46 -14.26 -13.65 -5.60
N ASN A 47 -14.61 -14.11 -6.80
CA ASN A 47 -13.80 -15.09 -7.54
C ASN A 47 -12.43 -14.58 -8.02
N LYS A 48 -12.18 -13.26 -7.94
CA LYS A 48 -10.92 -12.61 -8.32
C LYS A 48 -10.31 -11.81 -7.17
N LEU A 49 -10.93 -11.81 -5.99
CA LEU A 49 -10.53 -10.96 -4.88
C LEU A 49 -9.28 -11.53 -4.19
N ALA A 50 -8.16 -10.83 -4.32
CA ALA A 50 -6.92 -11.18 -3.64
C ALA A 50 -6.84 -10.54 -2.25
N TYR A 51 -6.01 -11.14 -1.40
CA TYR A 51 -5.78 -10.69 -0.02
C TYR A 51 -4.29 -10.59 0.29
N THR A 52 -3.91 -9.69 1.19
CA THR A 52 -2.56 -9.69 1.77
C THR A 52 -2.35 -10.90 2.69
N LYS A 53 -1.08 -11.23 2.97
CA LYS A 53 -0.73 -12.39 3.83
C LYS A 53 -1.05 -12.11 5.31
N LYS A 54 -1.37 -13.17 6.06
CA LYS A 54 -1.49 -13.13 7.53
C LYS A 54 -0.19 -12.62 8.19
N PRO A 55 -0.24 -12.00 9.39
CA PRO A 55 -1.41 -11.83 10.26
C PRO A 55 -2.34 -10.69 9.85
N PHE A 56 -1.86 -9.74 9.04
CA PHE A 56 -2.63 -8.58 8.60
C PHE A 56 -3.22 -8.80 7.19
N GLN A 57 -4.43 -9.37 7.15
CA GLN A 57 -5.13 -9.73 5.92
C GLN A 57 -6.11 -8.63 5.48
N TYR A 58 -5.79 -7.95 4.38
CA TYR A 58 -6.59 -6.88 3.78
C TYR A 58 -7.02 -7.27 2.37
N LYS A 59 -8.25 -6.92 2.00
CA LYS A 59 -8.77 -7.04 0.63
C LYS A 59 -7.98 -6.12 -0.30
N ILE A 60 -7.57 -6.64 -1.47
CA ILE A 60 -6.78 -5.88 -2.43
C ILE A 60 -7.70 -5.23 -3.48
N PRO A 61 -7.81 -3.89 -3.53
CA PRO A 61 -8.63 -3.19 -4.52
C PRO A 61 -7.98 -3.17 -5.91
N ASN A 62 -8.81 -3.17 -6.96
CA ASN A 62 -8.41 -2.90 -8.32
C ASN A 62 -8.48 -1.41 -8.65
N ASP A 63 -7.61 -0.95 -9.55
CA ASP A 63 -7.46 0.44 -9.98
C ASP A 63 -7.27 1.43 -8.82
N TYR A 64 -6.59 0.98 -7.77
CA TYR A 64 -6.30 1.79 -6.60
C TYR A 64 -5.02 2.62 -6.80
N LYS A 65 -5.03 3.87 -6.32
CA LYS A 65 -3.88 4.76 -6.39
C LYS A 65 -3.83 5.70 -5.20
N VAL A 66 -2.67 5.78 -4.57
CA VAL A 66 -2.42 6.63 -3.40
C VAL A 66 -1.05 7.26 -3.50
N GLU A 67 -0.95 8.52 -3.13
CA GLU A 67 0.32 9.14 -2.83
C GLU A 67 0.61 8.98 -1.34
N ALA A 68 1.79 8.46 -1.01
CA ALA A 68 2.23 8.28 0.37
C ALA A 68 3.46 9.16 0.61
N THR A 69 3.35 10.04 1.60
CA THR A 69 4.47 10.80 2.14
C THR A 69 4.89 10.20 3.46
N TYR A 70 6.17 9.87 3.57
CA TYR A 70 6.76 9.23 4.73
C TYR A 70 8.13 9.87 5.04
N ASP A 71 8.64 9.58 6.24
CA ASP A 71 9.83 10.20 6.84
C ASP A 71 9.58 11.65 7.33
N LYS A 72 9.91 11.89 8.61
CA LYS A 72 9.69 13.18 9.28
C LYS A 72 10.81 14.19 9.01
N LYS A 73 12.03 13.71 8.73
CA LYS A 73 13.21 14.56 8.58
C LYS A 73 13.39 15.02 7.14
N ILE A 74 13.26 14.09 6.20
CA ILE A 74 13.33 14.36 4.76
C ILE A 74 12.08 13.74 4.16
N GLN A 75 11.04 14.55 3.98
CA GLN A 75 9.77 14.06 3.44
C GLN A 75 10.02 13.40 2.08
N LYS A 76 9.68 12.11 1.99
CA LYS A 76 9.74 11.34 0.75
C LYS A 76 8.33 11.05 0.31
N THR A 77 8.02 11.45 -0.91
CA THR A 77 6.70 11.23 -1.52
C THR A 77 6.83 10.22 -2.64
N ILE A 78 5.96 9.22 -2.61
CA ILE A 78 5.87 8.18 -3.63
C ILE A 78 4.42 7.97 -4.05
N VAL A 79 4.22 7.42 -5.24
CA VAL A 79 2.89 7.04 -5.73
C VAL A 79 2.80 5.53 -5.81
N CYS A 80 1.94 4.96 -4.99
CA CYS A 80 1.60 3.55 -4.98
C CYS A 80 0.35 3.31 -5.83
N SER A 81 0.35 2.25 -6.63
CA SER A 81 -0.83 1.86 -7.40
C SER A 81 -0.98 0.35 -7.51
N ILE A 82 -2.22 -0.09 -7.59
CA ILE A 82 -2.60 -1.49 -7.71
C ILE A 82 -3.54 -1.63 -8.90
N LYS A 83 -3.18 -2.52 -9.82
CA LYS A 83 -4.02 -2.86 -10.97
C LYS A 83 -4.06 -4.36 -11.17
N TYR A 84 -5.24 -4.91 -11.41
CA TYR A 84 -5.42 -6.31 -11.74
C TYR A 84 -5.22 -6.54 -13.23
N TYR A 85 -4.46 -7.56 -13.55
CA TYR A 85 -4.37 -8.12 -14.89
C TYR A 85 -4.86 -9.57 -14.82
N GLY A 86 -6.06 -9.83 -15.33
CA GLY A 86 -6.75 -11.10 -15.13
C GLY A 86 -7.16 -11.29 -13.66
N GLN A 87 -6.64 -12.33 -13.01
CA GLN A 87 -6.91 -12.66 -11.60
C GLN A 87 -5.79 -12.23 -10.64
N LYS A 88 -4.73 -11.57 -11.15
CA LYS A 88 -3.54 -11.25 -10.36
C LYS A 88 -3.40 -9.73 -10.17
N PRO A 89 -3.28 -9.24 -8.93
CA PRO A 89 -2.93 -7.86 -8.67
C PRO A 89 -1.45 -7.61 -8.97
N VAL A 90 -1.15 -6.51 -9.65
CA VAL A 90 0.21 -5.99 -9.83
C VAL A 90 0.34 -4.71 -9.02
N PHE A 91 1.37 -4.68 -8.18
CA PHE A 91 1.70 -3.59 -7.27
C PHE A 91 2.82 -2.75 -7.88
N ARG A 92 2.67 -1.43 -7.88
CA ARG A 92 3.61 -0.48 -8.46
C ARG A 92 3.93 0.65 -7.50
N ILE A 93 5.21 1.01 -7.40
CA ILE A 93 5.69 2.20 -6.69
C ILE A 93 6.42 3.08 -7.70
N LYS A 94 5.95 4.32 -7.88
CA LYS A 94 6.63 5.37 -8.65
C LYS A 94 7.28 6.37 -7.69
N TYR A 95 8.49 6.80 -8.01
CA TYR A 95 9.30 7.63 -7.12
C TYR A 95 10.36 8.46 -7.85
N GLY A 96 10.88 9.49 -7.17
CA GLY A 96 11.87 10.44 -7.69
C GLY A 96 11.25 11.72 -8.24
N GLU A 97 12.09 12.71 -8.55
CA GLU A 97 11.68 13.95 -9.20
C GLU A 97 11.18 13.65 -10.62
N ASN A 98 9.97 14.10 -10.95
CA ASN A 98 9.26 13.88 -12.22
C ASN A 98 9.28 12.39 -12.65
N PRO A 99 8.29 11.58 -12.22
CA PRO A 99 8.40 10.13 -11.97
C PRO A 99 8.86 9.28 -13.17
N VAL A 100 10.17 9.24 -13.42
CA VAL A 100 10.80 8.34 -14.41
C VAL A 100 10.98 6.94 -13.83
N LYS A 101 11.11 6.82 -12.50
CA LYS A 101 11.54 5.58 -11.84
C LYS A 101 10.35 4.85 -11.23
N GLN A 102 10.26 3.56 -11.55
CA GLN A 102 9.19 2.68 -11.09
C GLN A 102 9.78 1.33 -10.71
N VAL A 103 9.22 0.72 -9.68
CA VAL A 103 9.36 -0.71 -9.40
C VAL A 103 7.99 -1.35 -9.38
N GLU A 104 7.93 -2.62 -9.78
CA GLU A 104 6.68 -3.36 -9.79
C GLU A 104 6.87 -4.81 -9.34
N SER A 105 5.81 -5.41 -8.80
CA SER A 105 5.76 -6.82 -8.48
C SER A 105 4.34 -7.33 -8.58
N ASP A 106 4.18 -8.58 -9.00
CA ASP A 106 2.94 -9.35 -8.98
C ASP A 106 2.85 -10.27 -7.74
N LYS A 107 3.87 -10.27 -6.87
CA LYS A 107 3.98 -11.18 -5.73
C LYS A 107 3.27 -10.67 -4.47
N SER A 108 3.61 -9.45 -4.04
CA SER A 108 3.02 -8.80 -2.86
C SER A 108 3.42 -7.34 -2.75
N THR A 109 2.73 -6.59 -1.90
CA THR A 109 3.10 -5.23 -1.47
C THR A 109 4.48 -5.20 -0.82
N SER A 110 4.82 -6.19 0.02
CA SER A 110 6.15 -6.26 0.65
C SER A 110 7.26 -6.53 -0.37
N ALA A 111 7.00 -7.32 -1.42
CA ALA A 111 8.00 -7.60 -2.45
C ALA A 111 8.37 -6.34 -3.24
N VAL A 112 7.38 -5.56 -3.69
CA VAL A 112 7.63 -4.29 -4.39
C VAL A 112 8.26 -3.25 -3.46
N ALA A 113 7.88 -3.24 -2.18
CA ALA A 113 8.46 -2.37 -1.16
C ALA A 113 9.95 -2.68 -0.90
N ASN A 114 10.33 -3.95 -0.87
CA ASN A 114 11.74 -4.36 -0.76
C ASN A 114 12.52 -3.99 -2.02
N ALA A 115 11.94 -4.16 -3.21
CA ALA A 115 12.57 -3.74 -4.46
C ALA A 115 12.79 -2.22 -4.51
N TYR A 116 11.81 -1.45 -4.02
CA TYR A 116 11.92 -0.01 -3.85
C TYR A 116 13.06 0.37 -2.91
N GLN A 117 13.13 -0.25 -1.72
CA GLN A 117 14.19 -0.02 -0.74
C GLN A 117 15.58 -0.30 -1.34
N ALA A 118 15.76 -1.44 -2.00
CA ALA A 118 17.02 -1.78 -2.66
C ALA A 118 17.38 -0.74 -3.75
N ALA A 119 16.40 -0.22 -4.48
CA ALA A 119 16.62 0.76 -5.54
C ALA A 119 16.92 2.18 -5.05
N ILE A 120 16.56 2.53 -3.81
CA ILE A 120 16.99 3.79 -3.18
C ILE A 120 18.36 3.64 -2.51
N GLU A 121 18.68 2.48 -1.94
CA GLU A 121 19.99 2.18 -1.34
C GLU A 121 21.10 2.17 -2.41
N LYS A 122 20.86 1.51 -3.56
CA LYS A 122 21.80 1.50 -4.70
C LYS A 122 22.15 2.89 -5.24
N LYS A 123 21.30 3.90 -5.02
CA LYS A 123 21.57 5.29 -5.44
C LYS A 123 22.30 6.11 -4.38
N GLN A 124 22.29 5.67 -3.12
CA GLN A 124 23.03 6.32 -2.03
C GLN A 124 24.51 5.91 -2.02
N VAL A 125 24.90 4.90 -2.81
CA VAL A 125 26.31 4.59 -3.09
C VAL A 125 26.85 5.63 -4.08
N ILE A 126 27.31 6.76 -3.58
CA ILE A 126 28.15 7.72 -4.31
C ILE A 126 29.52 7.03 -4.51
N PRO A 127 30.15 7.11 -5.71
CA PRO A 127 31.49 6.58 -5.91
C PRO A 127 32.47 7.43 -5.08
N VAL A 128 33.17 6.79 -4.14
CA VAL A 128 34.32 7.38 -3.46
C VAL A 128 35.45 7.45 -4.49
N SER A 129 35.45 8.50 -5.31
CA SER A 129 36.59 8.88 -6.13
C SER A 129 37.40 9.93 -5.39
N SER A 130 38.19 9.47 -4.42
CA SER A 130 39.44 10.13 -4.07
C SER A 130 40.40 9.14 -3.40
N VAL A 131 41.44 8.80 -4.17
CA VAL A 131 42.73 8.17 -3.82
C VAL A 131 42.81 6.62 -3.86
N LEU A 132 43.78 6.17 -4.66
CA LEU A 132 44.23 4.84 -5.15
C LEU A 132 44.85 3.92 -4.06
N PRO A 133 45.41 2.69 -4.34
CA PRO A 133 45.41 1.83 -5.54
C PRO A 133 44.97 0.35 -5.32
N LEU A 134 44.85 -0.36 -6.45
CA LEU A 134 44.68 -1.79 -6.69
C LEU A 134 45.41 -2.73 -5.71
N ALA A 135 44.67 -3.43 -4.85
CA ALA A 135 45.05 -4.76 -4.35
C ALA A 135 43.81 -5.52 -3.85
N GLU A 136 43.66 -6.75 -4.35
CA GLU A 136 42.83 -7.85 -3.83
C GLU A 136 41.31 -7.69 -3.89
N ILE A 137 40.74 -8.18 -4.99
CA ILE A 137 39.34 -8.59 -5.08
C ILE A 137 39.17 -9.82 -4.19
N ASP A 138 38.79 -9.63 -2.93
CA ASP A 138 38.27 -10.70 -2.08
C ASP A 138 36.81 -10.98 -2.50
N LEU A 139 36.62 -12.13 -3.15
CA LEU A 139 35.32 -12.72 -3.50
C LEU A 139 34.63 -13.25 -2.24
N ASN A 140 34.43 -12.37 -1.27
CA ASN A 140 33.51 -12.57 -0.17
C ASN A 140 32.51 -11.42 -0.23
N GLN A 141 31.49 -11.60 -1.08
CA GLN A 141 30.19 -10.96 -0.86
C GLN A 141 29.68 -11.42 0.51
N LYS A 142 30.19 -10.77 1.55
CA LYS A 142 29.59 -10.73 2.85
C LYS A 142 28.20 -10.19 2.57
N ILE A 143 27.20 -11.06 2.60
CA ILE A 143 25.80 -10.67 2.69
C ILE A 143 25.78 -9.73 3.89
N VAL A 144 25.84 -8.43 3.62
CA VAL A 144 25.68 -7.41 4.63
C VAL A 144 24.29 -7.70 5.15
N LYS A 145 24.21 -8.27 6.35
CA LYS A 145 22.97 -8.36 7.10
C LYS A 145 22.57 -6.92 7.31
N ASN A 146 21.77 -6.39 6.39
CA ASN A 146 21.32 -5.01 6.39
C ASN A 146 20.70 -4.78 7.76
N LYS A 147 21.34 -3.94 8.57
CA LYS A 147 20.80 -3.50 9.85
C LYS A 147 19.47 -2.86 9.54
N GLY A 148 18.41 -3.63 9.81
CA GLY A 148 17.08 -3.39 9.31
C GLY A 148 16.61 -2.01 9.71
N THR A 149 16.40 -1.15 8.74
CA THR A 149 15.35 -0.15 8.84
C THR A 149 14.07 -0.94 9.12
N LYS A 150 13.65 -0.91 10.39
CA LYS A 150 12.42 -1.52 10.95
C LYS A 150 11.17 -0.81 10.41
N TRP A 151 11.16 -0.51 9.12
CA TRP A 151 10.05 0.06 8.39
C TRP A 151 9.23 -1.12 7.92
N ASN A 152 7.98 -1.21 8.38
CA ASN A 152 7.04 -2.12 7.75
C ASN A 152 6.60 -1.47 6.44
N MET A 153 7.49 -1.49 5.45
CA MET A 153 7.37 -0.86 4.13
C MET A 153 6.13 -1.38 3.36
N THR A 154 5.49 -2.42 3.88
CA THR A 154 4.16 -2.89 3.50
C THR A 154 3.08 -1.80 3.62
N PHE A 155 3.22 -0.85 4.56
CA PHE A 155 2.24 0.21 4.79
C PHE A 155 2.24 1.31 3.71
N LEU A 156 3.24 1.35 2.81
CA LEU A 156 3.29 2.34 1.72
C LEU A 156 2.01 2.39 0.87
N PHE A 157 1.29 1.27 0.78
CA PHE A 157 0.04 1.19 0.02
C PHE A 157 -1.20 1.62 0.81
N GLY A 158 -1.13 1.89 2.11
CA GLY A 158 -2.30 2.32 2.88
C GLY A 158 -3.47 1.33 2.87
N LEU A 159 -3.23 0.02 2.67
CA LEU A 159 -4.30 -0.99 2.64
C LEU A 159 -4.98 -1.20 3.99
N GLN A 160 -4.29 -0.84 5.08
CA GLN A 160 -4.79 -0.85 6.44
C GLN A 160 -5.75 0.31 6.75
N LEU A 161 -5.93 1.27 5.83
CA LEU A 161 -6.72 2.47 6.09
C LEU A 161 -8.22 2.15 6.12
N GLN A 162 -8.83 2.31 7.28
CA GLN A 162 -10.19 1.89 7.60
C GLN A 162 -11.24 2.79 6.91
N GLN A 163 -11.02 4.11 6.86
CA GLN A 163 -11.97 5.02 6.18
C GLN A 163 -12.13 4.69 4.69
N ILE A 164 -11.05 4.29 4.01
CA ILE A 164 -11.12 3.92 2.59
C ILE A 164 -11.82 2.57 2.43
N LYS A 165 -11.58 1.64 3.35
CA LYS A 165 -12.27 0.35 3.38
C LYS A 165 -13.78 0.55 3.50
N GLU A 166 -14.24 1.39 4.42
CA GLU A 166 -15.67 1.69 4.64
C GLU A 166 -16.32 2.27 3.38
N VAL A 167 -15.66 3.22 2.71
CA VAL A 167 -16.16 3.78 1.45
C VAL A 167 -16.29 2.73 0.35
N ARG A 168 -15.33 1.81 0.23
CA ARG A 168 -15.39 0.72 -0.75
C ARG A 168 -16.51 -0.27 -0.45
N GLU A 169 -16.68 -0.64 0.82
CA GLU A 169 -17.72 -1.58 1.27
C GLU A 169 -19.11 -0.98 1.07
N ALA A 170 -19.33 0.29 1.46
CA ALA A 170 -20.57 1.01 1.19
C ALA A 170 -20.88 1.09 -0.31
N CYS A 171 -19.88 1.36 -1.14
CA CYS A 171 -20.03 1.37 -2.60
C CYS A 171 -20.37 -0.01 -3.19
N GLN A 172 -19.96 -1.11 -2.58
CA GLN A 172 -20.33 -2.46 -3.03
C GLN A 172 -21.77 -2.80 -2.63
N ILE A 173 -22.17 -2.48 -1.41
CA ILE A 173 -23.54 -2.69 -0.93
C ILE A 173 -24.52 -1.92 -1.81
N ALA A 174 -24.25 -0.64 -2.09
CA ALA A 174 -25.11 0.18 -2.95
C ALA A 174 -25.30 -0.40 -4.36
N ARG A 175 -24.34 -1.17 -4.89
CA ARG A 175 -24.46 -1.86 -6.19
C ARG A 175 -25.24 -3.17 -6.11
N GLY A 176 -25.26 -3.82 -4.95
CA GLY A 176 -26.02 -5.04 -4.72
C GLY A 176 -27.52 -4.78 -4.46
N ILE A 177 -27.88 -3.56 -4.10
CA ILE A 177 -29.27 -3.13 -3.95
C ILE A 177 -29.88 -2.96 -5.34
N LYS A 178 -30.87 -3.79 -5.67
CA LYS A 178 -31.66 -3.60 -6.89
C LYS A 178 -32.42 -2.28 -6.79
N PRO A 179 -32.48 -1.47 -7.87
CA PRO A 179 -33.32 -0.28 -7.88
C PRO A 179 -34.78 -0.69 -7.61
N TYR A 180 -35.51 0.18 -6.90
CA TYR A 180 -36.90 -0.05 -6.50
C TYR A 180 -37.79 -0.49 -7.68
N SER A 181 -37.51 0.03 -8.88
CA SER A 181 -38.21 -0.32 -10.13
C SER A 181 -38.07 -1.79 -10.57
N LEU A 182 -37.12 -2.55 -10.01
CA LEU A 182 -36.87 -3.96 -10.30
C LEU A 182 -37.29 -4.89 -9.15
N LEU A 183 -37.96 -4.37 -8.12
CA LEU A 183 -38.64 -5.20 -7.13
C LEU A 183 -39.94 -5.71 -7.76
N SER A 184 -39.98 -7.00 -8.08
CA SER A 184 -41.19 -7.65 -8.61
C SER A 184 -42.33 -7.50 -7.61
N ASN A 185 -43.49 -7.02 -8.06
CA ASN A 185 -44.75 -7.00 -7.32
C ASN A 185 -45.25 -8.45 -7.09
N SER A 186 -44.59 -9.22 -6.24
CA SER A 186 -45.08 -10.51 -5.77
C SER A 186 -46.01 -10.31 -4.58
N GLY A 187 -47.12 -9.60 -4.82
CA GLY A 187 -48.02 -9.15 -3.76
C GLY A 187 -49.44 -8.86 -4.23
N GLN A 188 -49.96 -9.64 -5.18
CA GLN A 188 -51.40 -9.78 -5.38
C GLN A 188 -51.74 -11.26 -5.51
N ARG A 189 -52.09 -11.89 -4.39
CA ARG A 189 -52.88 -13.13 -4.40
C ARG A 189 -54.33 -12.70 -4.29
N ASN A 190 -55.10 -12.99 -5.35
CA ASN A 190 -56.56 -12.99 -5.34
C ASN A 190 -57.09 -14.04 -4.37
#